data_AF-A0A0G0K4Q6-F1
#
_entry.id   AF-A0A0G0K4Q6-F1
#
_cell.length_a   1.000
_cell.length_b   1.000
_cell.length_c   1.000
_cell.angle_alpha   90.00
_cell.angle_beta   90.00
_cell.angle_gamma   90.00
#
_symmetry.space_group_name_H-M   'P 1'
#
loop_
_entity.id
_entity.type
_entity.pdbx_description
1 polymer ?
#
loop_
_entity_poly.entity_id
_entity_poly.type
_entity_poly.pdbx_seq_one_letter_code
_entity_poly.pdbx_strand_id
1 'polypeptide(L)'
;MENTETKVIPSIPNLVQNTQPAGGVMPKQEGSLVKPLSSKKLNKANILIILGSFAVVVFGVITGWLLAGSGQSTSNEKGSIGEITSSKGVEEAGIGDESEYESSVEGILKEGSIKGEGTHYIDRELGESKYVYLTSSVIDLDSFIDKKVTVWGETISANFC
;
A
#
# COMPACT_ATOMS: atom_id res chain seq x y z
N MET A 1 12.82 28.84 84.47
CA MET A 1 14.03 28.01 84.61
C MET A 1 13.76 27.04 85.74
N GLU A 2 14.04 25.76 85.48
CA GLU A 2 14.16 24.65 86.42
C GLU A 2 12.89 24.13 87.12
N ASN A 3 12.45 22.93 86.68
CA ASN A 3 12.24 21.79 87.56
C ASN A 3 12.20 20.48 86.75
N THR A 4 12.98 19.55 87.27
CA THR A 4 13.45 18.27 86.74
C THR A 4 12.56 17.10 87.19
N GLU A 5 12.69 15.98 86.46
CA GLU A 5 12.40 14.58 86.85
C GLU A 5 10.90 14.21 87.00
N THR A 6 10.39 13.10 86.44
CA THR A 6 10.92 11.75 86.56
C THR A 6 10.37 10.84 85.46
N LYS A 7 11.33 10.28 84.71
CA LYS A 7 11.39 8.96 84.08
C LYS A 7 10.57 7.86 84.77
N VAL A 8 9.61 7.25 84.07
CA VAL A 8 9.35 5.80 84.16
C VAL A 8 8.84 5.29 82.81
N ILE A 9 9.68 4.48 82.15
CA ILE A 9 9.31 3.58 81.06
C ILE A 9 9.24 2.18 81.68
N PRO A 10 8.15 1.43 81.47
CA PRO A 10 8.21 -0.02 81.39
C PRO A 10 7.61 -0.50 80.06
N SER A 11 8.42 -1.09 79.19
CA SER A 11 8.51 -2.55 78.97
C SER A 11 7.48 -3.08 77.96
N ILE A 12 7.91 -3.18 76.70
CA ILE A 12 7.27 -4.02 75.68
C ILE A 12 8.06 -5.35 75.62
N PRO A 13 7.38 -6.48 75.84
CA PRO A 13 7.55 -7.63 74.95
C PRO A 13 6.17 -8.19 74.53
N ASN A 14 5.82 -8.12 73.25
CA ASN A 14 6.13 -9.05 72.17
C ASN A 14 5.03 -10.14 71.99
N LEU A 15 4.25 -9.94 70.91
CA LEU A 15 3.58 -10.93 70.06
C LEU A 15 3.24 -12.30 70.66
N VAL A 16 1.99 -12.51 71.10
CA VAL A 16 1.34 -13.84 71.08
C VAL A 16 -0.18 -13.71 70.90
N GLN A 17 -0.62 -14.10 69.70
CA GLN A 17 -1.85 -14.84 69.38
C GLN A 17 -3.21 -14.19 69.64
N ASN A 18 -3.74 -13.64 68.54
CA ASN A 18 -5.11 -13.84 68.06
C ASN A 18 -5.80 -15.07 68.65
N THR A 19 -6.82 -14.87 69.50
CA THR A 19 -7.84 -15.88 69.81
C THR A 19 -9.16 -15.16 70.10
N GLN A 20 -9.99 -15.06 69.07
CA GLN A 20 -11.41 -14.76 69.22
C GLN A 20 -12.15 -16.07 69.56
N PRO A 21 -12.95 -16.14 70.63
CA PRO A 21 -13.68 -17.35 70.97
C PRO A 21 -14.83 -17.59 69.99
N ALA A 22 -15.09 -18.88 69.79
CA ALA A 22 -16.10 -19.49 68.94
C ALA A 22 -17.44 -18.72 68.84
N GLY A 23 -17.72 -18.24 67.63
CA GLY A 23 -19.04 -17.91 67.14
C GLY A 23 -19.23 -18.57 65.78
N GLY A 24 -19.65 -19.82 65.80
CA GLY A 24 -19.84 -20.61 64.59
C GLY A 24 -20.97 -20.07 63.73
N VAL A 25 -20.63 -19.65 62.52
CA VAL A 25 -21.50 -19.75 61.34
C VAL A 25 -20.58 -20.03 60.16
N MET A 26 -20.66 -21.23 59.63
CA MET A 26 -19.96 -21.65 58.43
C MET A 26 -20.56 -20.95 57.21
N PRO A 27 -19.82 -20.17 56.41
CA PRO A 27 -20.14 -20.01 55.01
C PRO A 27 -19.45 -21.13 54.23
N LYS A 28 -20.26 -22.11 53.88
CA LYS A 28 -20.10 -23.09 52.82
C LYS A 28 -19.12 -22.65 51.72
N GLN A 29 -17.93 -23.25 51.69
CA GLN A 29 -17.11 -23.29 50.48
C GLN A 29 -17.75 -24.26 49.49
N GLU A 30 -18.58 -23.75 48.59
CA GLU A 30 -18.87 -24.37 47.30
C GLU A 30 -18.86 -23.26 46.25
N GLY A 31 -17.95 -23.34 45.27
CA GLY A 31 -17.95 -22.41 44.16
C GLY A 31 -16.63 -22.37 43.40
N SER A 32 -16.54 -23.22 42.39
CA SER A 32 -15.56 -23.21 41.31
C SER A 32 -15.01 -21.81 40.97
N LEU A 33 -13.68 -21.70 40.81
CA LEU A 33 -12.96 -20.52 40.32
C LEU A 33 -13.27 -20.15 38.85
N VAL A 34 -14.28 -20.75 38.23
CA VAL A 34 -14.69 -20.33 36.88
C VAL A 34 -15.68 -19.19 37.00
N LYS A 35 -15.22 -17.97 36.68
CA LYS A 35 -16.10 -16.84 36.42
C LYS A 35 -17.05 -17.27 35.30
N PRO A 36 -18.37 -17.38 35.53
CA PRO A 36 -19.27 -17.74 34.44
C PRO A 36 -19.16 -16.65 33.38
N LEU A 37 -18.81 -17.04 32.15
CA LEU A 37 -18.87 -16.15 31.01
C LEU A 37 -20.33 -15.76 30.86
N SER A 38 -20.68 -14.55 31.31
CA SER A 38 -21.98 -13.95 31.08
C SER A 38 -22.13 -13.78 29.58
N SER A 39 -22.80 -14.73 28.93
CA SER A 39 -23.19 -14.64 27.53
C SER A 39 -24.14 -13.47 27.39
N LYS A 40 -23.61 -12.31 26.96
CA LYS A 40 -24.45 -11.16 26.62
C LYS A 40 -25.39 -11.62 25.51
N LYS A 41 -26.68 -11.72 25.82
CA LYS A 41 -27.71 -12.11 24.86
C LYS A 41 -27.71 -11.04 23.77
N LEU A 42 -27.25 -11.42 22.57
CA LEU A 42 -27.19 -10.50 21.45
C LEU A 42 -28.61 -10.22 20.99
N ASN A 43 -29.06 -8.97 21.14
CA ASN A 43 -30.36 -8.54 20.65
C ASN A 43 -30.36 -8.51 19.12
N LYS A 44 -31.52 -8.69 18.48
CA LYS A 44 -31.67 -8.73 17.02
C LYS A 44 -31.06 -7.48 16.34
N ALA A 45 -31.13 -6.32 16.99
CA ALA A 45 -30.48 -5.09 16.53
C ALA A 45 -28.94 -5.19 16.53
N ASN A 46 -28.33 -5.76 17.56
CA ASN A 46 -26.87 -5.91 17.64
C ASN A 46 -26.37 -6.94 16.61
N ILE A 47 -27.14 -8.00 16.38
CA ILE A 47 -26.85 -8.99 15.33
C ILE A 47 -26.89 -8.34 13.95
N LEU A 48 -27.89 -7.49 13.67
CA LEU A 48 -27.97 -6.76 12.41
C LEU A 48 -26.82 -5.77 12.23
N ILE A 49 -26.39 -5.09 13.29
CA ILE A 49 -25.23 -4.18 13.24
C ILE A 49 -23.93 -4.97 12.97
N ILE A 50 -23.74 -6.11 13.64
CA ILE A 50 -22.57 -6.97 13.43
C ILE A 50 -22.55 -7.53 12.01
N LEU A 51 -23.69 -8.01 11.51
CA LEU A 51 -23.81 -8.54 10.16
C LEU A 51 -23.61 -7.45 9.10
N GLY A 52 -24.15 -6.25 9.33
CA GLY A 52 -23.93 -5.09 8.48
C GLY A 52 -22.46 -4.66 8.43
N SER A 53 -21.78 -4.63 9.58
CA SER A 53 -20.35 -4.32 9.66
C SER A 53 -19.51 -5.36 8.91
N PHE A 54 -19.83 -6.65 9.05
CA PHE A 54 -19.13 -7.70 8.32
C PHE A 54 -19.36 -7.61 6.81
N ALA A 55 -20.58 -7.29 6.37
CA ALA A 55 -20.88 -7.08 4.96
C ALA A 55 -20.05 -5.93 4.36
N VAL A 56 -19.91 -4.80 5.07
CA VAL A 56 -19.08 -3.67 4.60
C VAL A 56 -17.61 -4.07 4.43
N VAL A 57 -17.06 -4.85 5.37
CA VAL A 57 -15.66 -5.33 5.26
C VAL A 57 -15.49 -6.26 4.06
N VAL A 58 -16.41 -7.20 3.85
CA VAL A 58 -16.36 -8.13 2.71
C VAL A 58 -16.49 -7.37 1.39
N PHE A 59 -17.42 -6.43 1.29
CA PHE A 59 -17.55 -5.56 0.11
C PHE A 59 -16.27 -4.74 -0.13
N GLY A 60 -15.68 -4.16 0.92
CA GLY A 60 -14.42 -3.41 0.80
C GLY A 60 -13.26 -4.26 0.31
N VAL A 61 -13.14 -5.51 0.77
CA VAL A 61 -12.11 -6.44 0.29
C VAL A 61 -12.35 -6.87 -1.15
N ILE A 62 -13.61 -7.16 -1.53
CA ILE A 62 -13.94 -7.54 -2.91
C ILE A 62 -13.70 -6.36 -3.86
N THR A 63 -14.18 -5.17 -3.51
CA THR A 63 -13.96 -3.96 -4.32
C THR A 63 -12.48 -3.60 -4.38
N GLY A 64 -11.77 -3.68 -3.26
CA GLY A 64 -10.33 -3.43 -3.20
C GLY A 64 -9.53 -4.44 -4.02
N TRP A 65 -9.90 -5.72 -4.00
CA TRP A 65 -9.19 -6.74 -4.77
C TRP A 65 -9.53 -6.66 -6.26
N LEU A 66 -10.79 -6.43 -6.62
CA LEU A 66 -11.21 -6.23 -8.00
C LEU A 66 -10.53 -5.00 -8.61
N LEU A 67 -10.47 -3.89 -7.86
CA LEU A 67 -9.85 -2.65 -8.32
C LEU A 67 -8.31 -2.73 -8.34
N ALA A 68 -7.69 -3.50 -7.45
CA ALA A 68 -6.24 -3.74 -7.49
C ALA A 68 -5.81 -4.65 -8.65
N GLY A 69 -6.72 -5.48 -9.18
CA GLY A 69 -6.47 -6.32 -10.36
C GLY A 69 -6.73 -5.63 -11.70
N SER A 70 -7.59 -4.60 -11.74
CA SER A 70 -7.78 -3.75 -12.90
C SER A 70 -6.87 -2.52 -12.79
N GLY A 71 -5.81 -2.45 -13.60
CA GLY A 71 -4.86 -1.32 -13.66
C GLY A 71 -5.45 0.01 -14.16
N GLN A 72 -6.64 0.40 -13.70
CA GLN A 72 -7.25 1.68 -14.01
C GLN A 72 -6.91 2.68 -12.91
N SER A 73 -5.71 3.25 -13.04
CA SER A 73 -5.28 4.45 -12.35
C SER A 73 -6.36 5.52 -12.56
N THR A 74 -7.15 5.81 -11.52
CA THR A 74 -7.99 7.01 -11.53
C THR A 74 -7.05 8.19 -11.38
N SER A 75 -6.65 8.74 -12.51
CA SER A 75 -5.92 10.01 -12.63
C SER A 75 -6.75 11.09 -11.94
N ASN A 76 -6.45 11.36 -10.67
CA ASN A 76 -6.81 12.63 -10.07
C ASN A 76 -5.87 13.66 -10.68
N GLU A 77 -6.33 14.31 -11.75
CA GLU A 77 -5.71 15.54 -12.21
C GLU A 77 -5.75 16.57 -11.07
N LYS A 78 -4.61 16.77 -10.41
CA LYS A 78 -4.16 18.10 -10.02
C LYS A 78 -2.66 18.16 -9.79
N GLY A 79 -1.95 18.52 -10.84
CA GLY A 79 -0.77 19.37 -10.73
C GLY A 79 0.59 18.69 -10.85
N SER A 80 1.25 19.07 -11.94
CA SER A 80 2.66 19.50 -11.98
C SER A 80 3.70 18.45 -12.40
N ILE A 81 4.13 18.64 -13.66
CA ILE A 81 5.43 18.32 -14.25
C ILE A 81 5.66 16.84 -14.56
N GLY A 82 5.52 16.52 -15.85
CA GLY A 82 6.17 15.43 -16.58
C GLY A 82 6.63 14.25 -15.73
N GLU A 83 5.67 13.48 -15.21
CA GLU A 83 5.97 12.21 -14.59
C GLU A 83 6.18 11.20 -15.72
N ILE A 84 7.44 10.84 -15.95
CA ILE A 84 7.77 9.69 -16.79
C ILE A 84 7.19 8.48 -16.05
N THR A 85 6.07 7.95 -16.54
CA THR A 85 5.38 6.80 -15.97
C THR A 85 6.19 5.52 -16.25
N SER A 86 7.34 5.37 -15.58
CA SER A 86 8.02 4.08 -15.48
C SER A 86 7.28 3.20 -14.47
N SER A 87 6.07 2.79 -14.86
CA SER A 87 5.34 1.75 -14.14
C SER A 87 6.16 0.47 -14.18
N LYS A 88 6.29 -0.19 -13.03
CA LYS A 88 7.05 -1.42 -12.83
C LYS A 88 6.50 -2.53 -13.74
N GLY A 89 7.09 -2.67 -14.92
CA GLY A 89 6.55 -3.45 -16.04
C GLY A 89 6.48 -2.54 -17.25
N VAL A 90 7.59 -2.45 -17.99
CA VAL A 90 7.83 -1.48 -19.07
C VAL A 90 6.94 -1.82 -20.28
N GLU A 91 5.65 -1.52 -20.18
CA GLU A 91 4.71 -1.66 -21.31
C GLU A 91 4.65 -0.35 -22.11
N GLU A 92 4.85 0.80 -21.46
CA GLU A 92 4.82 2.12 -22.09
C GLU A 92 5.85 3.05 -21.43
N ALA A 93 6.46 3.93 -22.22
CA ALA A 93 7.38 4.95 -21.72
C ALA A 93 7.23 6.23 -22.57
N GLY A 94 6.97 7.35 -21.91
CA GLY A 94 6.71 8.63 -22.58
C GLY A 94 6.30 9.72 -21.60
N ILE A 95 6.23 10.96 -22.11
CA ILE A 95 5.60 12.10 -21.43
C ILE A 95 4.62 12.68 -22.44
N GLY A 96 3.32 12.45 -22.27
CA GLY A 96 2.29 13.00 -23.15
C GLY A 96 1.11 12.07 -23.33
N ASP A 97 0.00 12.65 -23.80
CA ASP A 97 -1.20 11.91 -24.17
C ASP A 97 -1.06 11.43 -25.63
N GLU A 98 -1.39 10.17 -25.92
CA GLU A 98 -1.23 9.56 -27.26
C GLU A 98 -1.92 10.40 -28.36
N SER A 99 -3.05 11.00 -28.02
CA SER A 99 -3.87 11.81 -28.94
C SER A 99 -3.26 13.15 -29.35
N GLU A 100 -2.17 13.59 -28.70
CA GLU A 100 -1.50 14.85 -29.03
C GLU A 100 -0.53 14.70 -30.21
N TYR A 101 -0.17 13.47 -30.58
CA TYR A 101 0.80 13.20 -31.65
C TYR A 101 0.10 12.76 -32.95
N GLU A 102 0.32 13.55 -34.01
CA GLU A 102 -0.24 13.25 -35.35
C GLU A 102 0.44 12.07 -36.05
N SER A 103 1.65 11.68 -35.61
CA SER A 103 2.40 10.59 -36.25
C SER A 103 2.63 9.42 -35.29
N SER A 104 2.22 8.24 -35.75
CA SER A 104 2.41 6.96 -35.08
C SER A 104 3.06 5.95 -36.01
N VAL A 105 4.01 5.17 -35.52
CA VAL A 105 4.66 4.08 -36.27
C VAL A 105 4.73 2.82 -35.42
N GLU A 106 4.37 1.69 -36.03
CA GLU A 106 4.42 0.36 -35.39
C GLU A 106 5.46 -0.51 -36.09
N GLY A 107 6.19 -1.32 -35.32
CA GLY A 107 7.02 -2.41 -35.84
C GLY A 107 7.97 -2.97 -34.78
N ILE A 108 9.03 -3.64 -35.22
CA ILE A 108 10.06 -4.19 -34.32
C ILE A 108 11.17 -3.16 -34.14
N LEU A 109 11.45 -2.75 -32.91
CA LEU A 109 12.54 -1.84 -32.62
C LEU A 109 13.88 -2.56 -32.72
N LYS A 110 14.82 -1.97 -33.45
CA LYS A 110 16.18 -2.46 -33.63
C LYS A 110 17.18 -1.32 -33.41
N GLU A 111 18.38 -1.69 -32.98
CA GLU A 111 19.49 -0.75 -32.85
C GLU A 111 20.10 -0.46 -34.23
N GLY A 112 20.32 0.82 -34.56
CA GLY A 112 20.93 1.21 -35.83
C GLY A 112 20.67 2.66 -36.23
N SER A 113 21.57 3.21 -37.05
CA SER A 113 21.51 4.59 -37.56
C SER A 113 21.66 4.63 -39.08
N ILE A 114 21.22 5.72 -39.70
CA ILE A 114 21.41 5.97 -41.13
C ILE A 114 22.28 7.20 -41.34
N LYS A 115 23.46 7.03 -41.95
CA LYS A 115 24.38 8.15 -42.26
C LYS A 115 24.70 9.06 -41.06
N GLY A 116 24.66 8.52 -39.84
CA GLY A 116 24.89 9.28 -38.60
C GLY A 116 23.65 9.96 -38.01
N GLU A 117 22.46 9.72 -38.57
CA GLU A 117 21.17 10.15 -38.04
C GLU A 117 20.42 8.98 -37.40
N GLY A 118 19.72 9.24 -36.29
CA GLY A 118 19.05 8.20 -35.51
C GLY A 118 20.01 7.36 -34.67
N THR A 119 19.46 6.68 -33.68
CA THR A 119 20.16 5.67 -32.86
C THR A 119 19.52 4.29 -32.99
N HIS A 120 18.22 4.28 -33.27
CA HIS A 120 17.40 3.09 -33.43
C HIS A 120 16.58 3.20 -34.71
N TYR A 121 16.02 2.08 -35.16
CA TYR A 121 15.04 2.07 -36.24
C TYR A 121 13.93 1.06 -35.99
N ILE A 122 12.78 1.30 -36.62
CA ILE A 122 11.67 0.36 -36.66
C ILE A 122 11.72 -0.44 -37.95
N ASP A 123 11.81 -1.75 -37.80
CA ASP A 123 11.61 -2.72 -38.87
C ASP A 123 10.12 -3.06 -39.02
N ARG A 124 9.59 -2.81 -40.21
CA ARG A 124 8.19 -3.07 -40.60
C ARG A 124 8.07 -4.27 -41.53
N GLU A 125 9.15 -5.02 -41.72
CA GLU A 125 9.28 -6.13 -42.67
C GLU A 125 9.07 -5.71 -44.14
N LEU A 126 9.21 -4.41 -44.42
CA LEU A 126 9.08 -3.81 -45.76
C LEU A 126 10.44 -3.62 -46.47
N GLY A 127 11.51 -4.13 -45.86
CA GLY A 127 12.89 -4.00 -46.33
C GLY A 127 13.58 -2.69 -45.92
N GLU A 128 14.91 -2.67 -46.01
CA GLU A 128 15.80 -1.63 -45.48
C GLU A 128 15.46 -0.21 -45.97
N SER A 129 14.91 -0.08 -47.18
CA SER A 129 14.52 1.21 -47.76
C SER A 129 13.33 1.89 -47.07
N LYS A 130 12.63 1.18 -46.18
CA LYS A 130 11.42 1.65 -45.50
C LYS A 130 11.55 1.64 -43.97
N TYR A 131 12.77 1.55 -43.45
CA TYR A 131 13.05 1.69 -42.03
C TYR A 131 12.78 3.13 -41.57
N VAL A 132 12.19 3.23 -40.38
CA VAL A 132 11.92 4.51 -39.72
C VAL A 132 12.96 4.68 -38.63
N TYR A 133 13.84 5.66 -38.77
CA TYR A 133 14.91 5.91 -37.81
C TYR A 133 14.43 6.86 -36.72
N LEU A 134 14.83 6.57 -35.49
CA LEU A 134 14.35 7.22 -34.27
C LEU A 134 15.52 7.83 -33.49
N THR A 135 15.25 8.98 -32.90
CA THR A 135 16.10 9.61 -31.89
C THR A 135 15.23 9.97 -30.70
N SER A 136 15.61 9.53 -29.50
CA SER A 136 14.92 9.87 -28.26
C SER A 136 15.84 10.68 -27.35
N SER A 137 15.31 11.74 -26.74
CA SER A 137 16.03 12.57 -25.77
C SER A 137 15.64 12.26 -24.31
N VAL A 138 14.53 11.54 -24.11
CA VAL A 138 13.88 11.40 -22.80
C VAL A 138 13.70 9.94 -22.40
N ILE A 139 13.40 9.07 -23.37
CA ILE A 139 13.14 7.65 -23.16
C ILE A 139 14.36 6.83 -23.56
N ASP A 140 14.76 5.90 -22.72
CA ASP A 140 15.74 4.87 -23.06
C ASP A 140 15.12 3.85 -24.02
N LEU A 141 15.59 3.84 -25.27
CA LEU A 141 15.09 2.94 -26.32
C LEU A 141 15.70 1.54 -26.23
N ASP A 142 16.85 1.39 -25.56
CA ASP A 142 17.56 0.10 -25.46
C ASP A 142 16.71 -0.94 -24.72
N SER A 143 15.95 -0.47 -23.73
CA SER A 143 14.98 -1.27 -22.97
C SER A 143 13.88 -1.92 -23.83
N PHE A 144 13.71 -1.48 -25.08
CA PHE A 144 12.68 -1.93 -26.00
C PHE A 144 13.22 -2.65 -27.26
N ILE A 145 14.53 -2.89 -27.36
CA ILE A 145 15.13 -3.62 -28.49
C ILE A 145 14.47 -5.00 -28.63
N ASP A 146 14.25 -5.41 -29.88
CA ASP A 146 13.60 -6.66 -30.29
C ASP A 146 12.15 -6.84 -29.84
N LYS A 147 11.53 -5.79 -29.29
CA LYS A 147 10.10 -5.78 -28.98
C LYS A 147 9.31 -5.17 -30.13
N LYS A 148 8.06 -5.64 -30.26
CA LYS A 148 7.06 -4.97 -31.09
C LYS A 148 6.56 -3.76 -30.32
N VAL A 149 6.75 -2.56 -30.86
CA VAL A 149 6.40 -1.30 -30.22
C VAL A 149 5.63 -0.41 -31.17
N THR A 150 4.82 0.47 -30.59
CA THR A 150 4.24 1.63 -31.26
C THR A 150 4.93 2.87 -30.71
N VAL A 151 5.38 3.76 -31.59
CA VAL A 151 6.02 5.02 -31.24
C VAL A 151 5.17 6.16 -31.75
N TRP A 152 4.88 7.10 -30.86
CA TRP A 152 4.16 8.33 -31.16
C TRP A 152 5.11 9.52 -31.00
N GLY A 153 4.99 10.49 -31.89
CA GLY A 153 5.81 11.69 -31.81
C GLY A 153 5.64 12.60 -33.02
N GLU A 154 6.59 13.51 -33.17
CA GLU A 154 6.70 14.39 -34.33
C GLU A 154 7.71 13.83 -35.34
N THR A 155 7.38 13.94 -36.63
CA THR A 155 8.29 13.52 -37.69
C THR A 155 9.24 14.67 -38.05
N ILE A 156 10.54 14.45 -37.83
CA ILE A 156 11.58 15.36 -38.34
C ILE A 156 11.80 15.03 -39.82
N SER A 157 11.32 15.90 -40.71
CA SER A 157 11.55 15.73 -42.14
C SER A 157 13.00 16.07 -42.48
N ALA A 158 13.76 15.09 -42.98
CA ALA A 158 15.10 15.31 -43.50
C ALA A 158 15.00 16.13 -44.80
N ASN A 159 15.40 17.41 -44.73
CA ASN A 159 15.59 18.24 -45.91
C ASN A 159 16.97 17.89 -46.49
N PHE A 160 17.00 16.99 -47.47
CA PHE A 160 18.21 16.77 -48.26
C PHE A 160 18.33 17.92 -49.29
N CYS A 161 19.28 18.83 -49.07
CA CYS A 161 19.69 19.84 -50.05
C CYS A 161 20.56 19.24 -51.16
#